data_AF-A0A842X628-F1
#
_entry.id   AF-A0A842X628-F1
#
_cell.length_a   1.000
_cell.length_b   1.000
_cell.length_c   1.000
_cell.angle_alpha   90.00
_cell.angle_beta   90.00
_cell.angle_gamma   90.00
#
_symmetry.space_group_name_H-M   'P 1'
#
loop_
_entity.id
_entity.type
_entity.pdbx_description
1 polymer ?
#
loop_
_entity_poly.entity_id
_entity_poly.type
_entity_poly.pdbx_seq_one_letter_code
_entity_poly.pdbx_strand_id
1 'polypeptide(L)'
;MPKNGKGYIGVVTLALMTVAALFSLSGLTENAEFGFSSIFFYALTALLFFIPAALTAAFLATRFPTGGVNVWVSNAFGKKWGLLAIWLQWIQSVTLYMTILSFAAATLAFAFNPALADNSLFVFAVILCIYWGVTLLNFRGMKVSTKISTYGVMLGTLIPGAFLILLSLIWILQGNPIQFEISASALLPDFEGVGSLVLAIGGILLYAGIEMSAAHIKRLRNPSKEYPRAIFLASAIALVVFVLGSLAIASVVPQQKISLVAGVMEAFTALLSHYSMGWLLPVVLVLIVGGTVAQINTWIAGPSRGILKVAREGSLPPLFSRVNSKDMPTTVLFLQGVLVTLLGAVFILMPDVSGSFWILTALTAQLYLIMYIMMFAAAIFHSKKVKVKPGMFRMPGGRHGVWIIAGTGLLASIAAIALGFFPPSQEQVGNLLFYDGFLLLGIIVLVSAPLLMFHFRKPSWVQKKVEEKY
;
A
#
# COMPACT_ATOMS: atom_id res chain seq x y z
N MET A 1 -25.39 12.47 -19.49
CA MET A 1 -24.06 12.59 -20.14
C MET A 1 -23.12 13.29 -19.17
N PRO A 2 -21.88 12.81 -18.94
CA PRO A 2 -20.95 13.51 -18.08
C PRO A 2 -20.60 14.88 -18.69
N LYS A 3 -20.83 15.97 -17.94
CA LYS A 3 -20.67 17.36 -18.40
C LYS A 3 -19.23 17.85 -18.52
N ASN A 4 -18.23 17.04 -18.14
CA ASN A 4 -16.82 17.41 -18.22
C ASN A 4 -16.10 16.36 -19.06
N GLY A 5 -15.36 16.77 -20.10
CA GLY A 5 -14.73 15.96 -21.15
C GLY A 5 -13.71 14.88 -20.75
N LYS A 6 -13.93 14.17 -19.64
CA LYS A 6 -13.22 12.94 -19.30
C LYS A 6 -14.00 11.77 -19.91
N GLY A 7 -13.49 11.23 -21.01
CA GLY A 7 -14.06 10.05 -21.68
C GLY A 7 -14.25 8.85 -20.75
N TYR A 8 -15.17 7.96 -21.14
CA TYR A 8 -15.38 6.66 -20.50
C TYR A 8 -14.11 5.81 -20.59
N ILE A 9 -13.83 5.03 -19.55
CA ILE A 9 -12.71 4.07 -19.51
C ILE A 9 -13.26 2.65 -19.68
N GLY A 10 -12.50 1.80 -20.38
CA GLY A 10 -12.83 0.39 -20.55
C GLY A 10 -12.47 -0.46 -19.32
N VAL A 11 -13.01 -1.68 -19.29
CA VAL A 11 -12.73 -2.68 -18.24
C VAL A 11 -11.24 -2.97 -18.11
N VAL A 12 -10.56 -3.21 -19.24
CA VAL A 12 -9.12 -3.51 -19.27
C VAL A 12 -8.30 -2.33 -18.75
N THR A 13 -8.64 -1.10 -19.18
CA THR A 13 -7.95 0.12 -18.69
C THR A 13 -8.09 0.27 -17.18
N LEU A 14 -9.29 0.09 -16.63
CA LEU A 14 -9.50 0.16 -15.19
C LEU A 14 -8.72 -0.94 -14.45
N ALA A 15 -8.69 -2.16 -14.99
CA ALA A 15 -7.93 -3.27 -14.41
C ALA A 15 -6.43 -2.95 -14.37
N LEU A 16 -5.85 -2.52 -15.49
CA LEU A 16 -4.43 -2.15 -15.57
C LEU A 16 -4.07 -0.96 -14.67
N MET A 17 -4.93 0.07 -14.62
CA MET A 17 -4.75 1.20 -13.69
C MET A 17 -4.75 0.75 -12.22
N THR A 18 -5.58 -0.25 -11.91
CA THR A 18 -5.68 -0.81 -10.56
C THR A 18 -4.43 -1.61 -10.20
N VAL A 19 -3.97 -2.50 -11.09
CA VAL A 19 -2.74 -3.28 -10.89
C VAL A 19 -1.53 -2.36 -10.77
N ALA A 20 -1.39 -1.38 -11.65
CA ALA A 20 -0.27 -0.43 -11.63
C ALA A 20 -0.23 0.42 -10.36
N ALA A 21 -1.38 0.68 -9.72
CA ALA A 21 -1.42 1.40 -8.46
C ALA A 21 -0.94 0.56 -7.26
N LEU A 22 -1.01 -0.76 -7.36
CA LEU A 22 -0.63 -1.70 -6.30
C LEU A 22 0.80 -2.23 -6.48
N PHE A 23 1.31 -2.25 -7.71
CA PHE A 23 2.61 -2.85 -8.00
C PHE A 23 3.77 -2.05 -7.38
N SER A 24 4.56 -2.73 -6.56
CA SER A 24 5.81 -2.24 -5.99
C SER A 24 6.85 -3.35 -6.04
N LEU A 25 8.10 -3.01 -6.40
CA LEU A 25 9.21 -3.99 -6.40
C LEU A 25 9.53 -4.45 -4.97
N SER A 26 9.45 -3.55 -3.99
CA SER A 26 9.67 -3.88 -2.58
C SER A 26 8.70 -4.95 -2.06
N GLY A 27 7.45 -4.95 -2.54
CA GLY A 27 6.43 -5.92 -2.12
C GLY A 27 6.65 -7.33 -2.68
N LEU A 28 7.49 -7.49 -3.71
CA LEU A 28 7.83 -8.82 -4.25
C LEU A 28 8.71 -9.61 -3.29
N THR A 29 9.56 -8.91 -2.52
CA THR A 29 10.51 -9.55 -1.62
C THR A 29 9.84 -10.16 -0.41
N GLU A 30 8.83 -9.48 0.16
CA GLU A 30 8.05 -9.94 1.32
C GLU A 30 7.42 -11.33 1.13
N ASN A 31 7.19 -11.76 -0.11
CA ASN A 31 6.59 -13.07 -0.39
C ASN A 31 7.54 -14.04 -1.09
N ALA A 32 8.74 -13.58 -1.45
CA ALA A 32 9.75 -14.45 -2.03
C ALA A 32 10.29 -15.46 -1.00
N GLU A 33 10.30 -15.09 0.30
CA GLU A 33 10.66 -16.00 1.40
C GLU A 33 9.77 -17.25 1.47
N PHE A 34 8.53 -17.16 1.00
CA PHE A 34 7.58 -18.28 0.98
C PHE A 34 7.79 -19.24 -0.20
N GLY A 35 8.69 -18.90 -1.15
CA GLY A 35 8.94 -19.71 -2.33
C GLY A 35 7.65 -20.08 -3.06
N PHE A 36 7.43 -21.37 -3.30
CA PHE A 36 6.26 -21.87 -4.03
C PHE A 36 4.92 -21.64 -3.31
N SER A 37 4.93 -21.60 -1.98
CA SER A 37 3.71 -21.35 -1.18
C SER A 37 3.19 -19.91 -1.28
N SER A 38 4.01 -18.97 -1.80
CA SER A 38 3.58 -17.60 -2.12
C SER A 38 2.33 -17.57 -3.02
N ILE A 39 2.18 -18.53 -3.93
CA ILE A 39 1.01 -18.68 -4.80
C ILE A 39 -0.28 -18.80 -3.97
N PHE A 40 -0.25 -19.66 -2.96
CA PHE A 40 -1.38 -19.88 -2.06
C PHE A 40 -1.69 -18.60 -1.28
N PHE A 41 -0.68 -17.93 -0.73
CA PHE A 41 -0.87 -16.70 0.04
C PHE A 41 -1.45 -15.54 -0.78
N TYR A 42 -0.95 -15.34 -2.00
CA TYR A 42 -1.52 -14.34 -2.91
C TYR A 42 -2.98 -14.66 -3.27
N ALA A 43 -3.27 -15.92 -3.60
CA ALA A 43 -4.63 -16.35 -3.96
C ALA A 43 -5.60 -16.22 -2.77
N LEU A 44 -5.18 -16.64 -1.58
CA LEU A 44 -5.97 -16.55 -0.35
C LEU A 44 -6.27 -15.10 0.00
N THR A 45 -5.25 -14.23 -0.05
CA THR A 45 -5.41 -12.80 0.23
C THR A 45 -6.29 -12.11 -0.81
N ALA A 46 -6.14 -12.50 -2.09
CA ALA A 46 -6.99 -11.97 -3.15
C ALA A 46 -8.48 -12.31 -2.89
N LEU A 47 -8.76 -13.54 -2.48
CA LEU A 47 -10.11 -14.03 -2.21
C LEU A 47 -10.71 -13.43 -0.93
N LEU A 48 -9.95 -13.40 0.16
CA LEU A 48 -10.44 -12.99 1.48
C LEU A 48 -10.44 -11.48 1.68
N PHE A 49 -9.62 -10.74 0.94
CA PHE A 49 -9.45 -9.31 1.15
C PHE A 49 -9.56 -8.47 -0.14
N PHE A 50 -8.76 -8.71 -1.18
CA PHE A 50 -8.74 -7.85 -2.37
C PHE A 50 -10.12 -7.74 -3.03
N ILE A 51 -10.74 -8.87 -3.36
CA ILE A 51 -12.05 -8.91 -4.02
C ILE A 51 -13.12 -8.32 -3.08
N PRO A 52 -13.21 -8.72 -1.80
CA PRO A 52 -14.09 -8.09 -0.83
C PRO A 52 -13.95 -6.57 -0.72
N ALA A 53 -12.74 -6.06 -0.54
CA ALA A 53 -12.46 -4.64 -0.38
C ALA A 53 -12.86 -3.86 -1.64
N ALA A 54 -12.49 -4.36 -2.82
CA ALA A 54 -12.79 -3.73 -4.09
C ALA A 54 -14.31 -3.62 -4.35
N LEU A 55 -15.05 -4.71 -4.15
CA LEU A 55 -16.51 -4.74 -4.35
C LEU A 55 -17.24 -3.90 -3.30
N THR A 56 -16.75 -3.89 -2.06
CA THR A 56 -17.25 -3.03 -0.99
C THR A 56 -17.04 -1.55 -1.31
N ALA A 57 -15.85 -1.18 -1.77
CA ALA A 57 -15.55 0.18 -2.21
C ALA A 57 -16.44 0.59 -3.39
N ALA A 58 -16.69 -0.29 -4.35
CA ALA A 58 -17.63 -0.05 -5.46
C ALA A 58 -19.06 0.23 -4.97
N PHE A 59 -19.52 -0.58 -4.01
CA PHE A 59 -20.83 -0.49 -3.40
C PHE A 59 -21.02 0.87 -2.73
N LEU A 60 -20.02 1.32 -1.98
CA LEU A 60 -20.02 2.61 -1.29
C LEU A 60 -19.84 3.78 -2.26
N ALA A 61 -18.89 3.72 -3.18
CA ALA A 61 -18.58 4.79 -4.13
C ALA A 61 -19.74 5.13 -5.07
N THR A 62 -20.54 4.13 -5.49
CA THR A 62 -21.74 4.41 -6.30
C THR A 62 -22.87 5.04 -5.50
N ARG A 63 -22.92 4.84 -4.18
CA ARG A 63 -23.93 5.43 -3.26
C ARG A 63 -23.53 6.80 -2.76
N PHE A 64 -22.24 7.01 -2.56
CA PHE A 64 -21.65 8.24 -2.05
C PHE A 64 -20.61 8.80 -3.05
N PRO A 65 -21.08 9.26 -4.22
CA PRO A 65 -20.25 9.52 -5.40
C PRO A 65 -19.25 10.67 -5.28
N THR A 66 -19.44 11.58 -4.32
CA THR A 66 -18.63 12.81 -4.15
C THR A 66 -17.66 12.70 -2.97
N GLY A 67 -17.38 11.48 -2.49
CA GLY A 67 -16.52 11.25 -1.35
C GLY A 67 -15.71 9.97 -1.44
N GLY A 68 -14.67 9.89 -0.61
CA GLY A 68 -13.91 8.66 -0.37
C GLY A 68 -14.39 8.01 0.92
N VAL A 69 -13.51 7.20 1.51
CA VAL A 69 -13.76 6.47 2.75
C VAL A 69 -14.31 7.40 3.86
N ASN A 70 -13.82 8.63 3.98
CA ASN A 70 -14.35 9.58 4.97
C ASN A 70 -15.86 9.77 4.87
N VAL A 71 -16.38 9.97 3.66
CA VAL A 71 -17.80 10.19 3.42
C VAL A 71 -18.56 8.90 3.63
N TRP A 72 -18.02 7.76 3.18
CA TRP A 72 -18.67 6.46 3.33
C TRP A 72 -18.89 6.12 4.80
N VAL A 73 -17.85 6.28 5.62
CA VAL A 73 -17.89 6.04 7.06
C VAL A 73 -18.69 7.13 7.77
N SER A 74 -18.57 8.41 7.38
CA SER A 74 -19.37 9.50 7.98
C SER A 74 -20.87 9.30 7.82
N ASN A 75 -21.31 8.78 6.66
CA ASN A 75 -22.73 8.52 6.40
C ASN A 75 -23.26 7.32 7.20
N ALA A 76 -22.39 6.39 7.60
CA ALA A 76 -22.75 5.25 8.43
C ALA A 76 -22.74 5.58 9.92
N PHE A 77 -21.64 6.17 10.41
CA PHE A 77 -21.36 6.27 11.85
C PHE A 77 -21.20 7.72 12.35
N GLY A 78 -21.21 8.72 11.46
CA GLY A 78 -21.08 10.13 11.78
C GLY A 78 -19.67 10.71 11.57
N LYS A 79 -19.57 12.05 11.60
CA LYS A 79 -18.36 12.80 11.20
C LYS A 79 -17.08 12.40 11.95
N LYS A 80 -17.17 12.06 13.23
CA LYS A 80 -16.03 11.63 14.06
C LYS A 80 -15.31 10.42 13.45
N TRP A 81 -16.07 9.41 13.06
CA TRP A 81 -15.54 8.17 12.49
C TRP A 81 -15.08 8.36 11.05
N GLY A 82 -15.76 9.21 10.28
CA GLY A 82 -15.28 9.57 8.94
C GLY A 82 -13.95 10.34 8.96
N LEU A 83 -13.72 11.20 9.95
CA LEU A 83 -12.42 11.82 10.19
C LEU A 83 -11.36 10.77 10.49
N LEU A 84 -11.63 9.84 11.41
CA LEU A 84 -10.70 8.77 11.74
C LEU A 84 -10.35 7.94 10.49
N ALA A 85 -11.32 7.63 9.65
CA ALA A 85 -11.08 6.80 8.46
C ALA A 85 -10.09 7.44 7.47
N ILE A 86 -10.24 8.74 7.15
CA ILE A 86 -9.27 9.44 6.28
C ILE A 86 -7.96 9.75 6.98
N TRP A 87 -7.99 9.94 8.30
CA TRP A 87 -6.79 10.07 9.10
C TRP A 87 -5.95 8.80 9.04
N LEU A 88 -6.56 7.63 9.21
CA LEU A 88 -5.90 6.33 9.10
C LEU A 88 -5.31 6.12 7.70
N GLN A 89 -6.08 6.45 6.66
CA GLN A 89 -5.59 6.39 5.28
C GLN A 89 -4.37 7.30 5.03
N TRP A 90 -4.32 8.46 5.68
CA TRP A 90 -3.18 9.38 5.60
C TRP A 90 -1.98 8.90 6.42
N ILE A 91 -2.19 8.52 7.68
CA ILE A 91 -1.10 8.16 8.60
C ILE A 91 -0.44 6.83 8.24
N GLN A 92 -1.19 5.84 7.75
CA GLN A 92 -0.60 4.61 7.23
C GLN A 92 0.32 4.90 6.03
N SER A 93 0.05 5.96 5.25
CA SER A 93 0.87 6.29 4.09
C SER A 93 2.23 6.79 4.57
N VAL A 94 2.25 7.50 5.70
CA VAL A 94 3.48 7.96 6.36
C VAL A 94 4.34 6.79 6.80
N THR A 95 3.75 5.76 7.41
CA THR A 95 4.48 4.55 7.82
C THR A 95 4.94 3.74 6.59
N LEU A 96 4.10 3.63 5.55
CA LEU A 96 4.44 2.98 4.29
C LEU A 96 5.59 3.65 3.54
N TYR A 97 5.74 4.97 3.62
CA TYR A 97 6.87 5.64 2.96
C TYR A 97 8.21 5.14 3.46
N MET A 98 8.29 4.72 4.72
CA MET A 98 9.54 4.28 5.34
C MET A 98 10.01 2.96 4.76
N THR A 99 9.08 2.03 4.51
CA THR A 99 9.38 0.72 3.92
C THR A 99 9.85 0.91 2.48
N ILE A 100 9.12 1.72 1.70
CA ILE A 100 9.48 2.11 0.33
C ILE A 100 10.85 2.82 0.27
N LEU A 101 11.13 3.74 1.19
CA LEU A 101 12.39 4.48 1.22
C LEU A 101 13.57 3.66 1.72
N SER A 102 13.35 2.70 2.62
CA SER A 102 14.40 1.76 3.04
C SER A 102 14.81 0.84 1.89
N PHE A 103 13.85 0.42 1.04
CA PHE A 103 14.14 -0.28 -0.21
C PHE A 103 15.01 0.59 -1.14
N ALA A 104 14.68 1.87 -1.33
CA ALA A 104 15.58 2.79 -2.08
C ALA A 104 16.97 2.92 -1.45
N ALA A 105 17.06 2.92 -0.11
CA ALA A 105 18.34 2.98 0.57
C ALA A 105 19.18 1.71 0.31
N ALA A 106 18.59 0.53 0.39
CA ALA A 106 19.27 -0.71 0.02
C ALA A 106 19.65 -0.72 -1.47
N THR A 107 18.79 -0.26 -2.37
CA THR A 107 19.13 -0.13 -3.80
C THR A 107 20.33 0.79 -4.01
N LEU A 108 20.39 1.93 -3.32
CA LEU A 108 21.53 2.84 -3.36
C LEU A 108 22.78 2.22 -2.75
N ALA A 109 22.66 1.50 -1.63
CA ALA A 109 23.78 0.78 -1.03
C ALA A 109 24.40 -0.18 -2.05
N PHE A 110 23.61 -1.03 -2.72
CA PHE A 110 24.12 -1.96 -3.73
C PHE A 110 24.79 -1.27 -4.93
N ALA A 111 24.43 -0.03 -5.24
CA ALA A 111 25.07 0.72 -6.32
C ALA A 111 26.48 1.22 -5.95
N PHE A 112 26.79 1.39 -4.65
CA PHE A 112 28.08 1.91 -4.17
C PHE A 112 28.88 0.88 -3.39
N ASN A 113 28.29 0.31 -2.33
CA ASN A 113 28.83 -0.73 -1.48
C ASN A 113 27.67 -1.50 -0.81
N PRO A 114 27.40 -2.76 -1.19
CA PRO A 114 26.29 -3.56 -0.64
C PRO A 114 26.26 -3.64 0.89
N ALA A 115 27.41 -3.60 1.57
CA ALA A 115 27.48 -3.64 3.04
C ALA A 115 26.78 -2.45 3.73
N LEU A 116 26.49 -1.38 2.99
CA LEU A 116 25.72 -0.24 3.50
C LEU A 116 24.22 -0.55 3.65
N ALA A 117 23.71 -1.62 3.01
CA ALA A 117 22.29 -1.99 3.09
C ALA A 117 21.91 -2.42 4.52
N ASP A 118 22.85 -3.00 5.27
CA ASP A 118 22.68 -3.40 6.66
C ASP A 118 23.06 -2.29 7.66
N ASN A 119 23.54 -1.14 7.17
CA ASN A 119 23.91 -0.02 8.01
C ASN A 119 22.68 0.85 8.31
N SER A 120 22.09 0.65 9.49
CA SER A 120 20.92 1.40 9.98
C SER A 120 21.04 2.93 9.87
N LEU A 121 22.22 3.49 10.13
CA LEU A 121 22.43 4.93 10.06
C LEU A 121 22.44 5.42 8.61
N PHE A 122 23.07 4.66 7.70
CA PHE A 122 23.03 4.95 6.27
C PHE A 122 21.59 4.88 5.75
N VAL A 123 20.86 3.81 6.07
CA VAL A 123 19.46 3.65 5.65
C VAL A 123 18.60 4.81 6.16
N PHE A 124 18.71 5.15 7.45
CA PHE A 124 18.00 6.28 8.02
C PHE A 124 18.34 7.61 7.34
N ALA A 125 19.63 7.90 7.11
CA ALA A 125 20.06 9.13 6.45
C ALA A 125 19.51 9.25 5.02
N VAL A 126 19.51 8.14 4.26
CA VAL A 126 18.95 8.11 2.90
C VAL A 126 17.43 8.32 2.92
N ILE A 127 16.71 7.67 3.84
CA ILE A 127 15.26 7.89 4.04
C ILE A 127 14.97 9.38 4.23
N LEU A 128 15.68 10.05 5.14
CA LEU A 128 15.49 11.48 5.40
C LEU A 128 15.81 12.33 4.17
N CYS A 129 16.96 12.08 3.54
CA CYS A 129 17.42 12.84 2.39
C CYS A 129 16.42 12.79 1.24
N ILE A 130 15.97 11.57 0.87
CA ILE A 130 15.02 11.38 -0.21
C ILE A 130 13.65 11.98 0.18
N TYR A 131 13.13 11.68 1.37
CA TYR A 131 11.78 12.13 1.74
C TYR A 131 11.66 13.65 1.82
N TRP A 132 12.63 14.32 2.47
CA TRP A 132 12.64 15.78 2.54
C TRP A 132 12.89 16.40 1.15
N GLY A 133 13.76 15.79 0.33
CA GLY A 133 13.93 16.18 -1.07
C GLY A 133 12.62 16.16 -1.86
N VAL A 134 11.86 15.06 -1.80
CA VAL A 134 10.56 14.94 -2.47
C VAL A 134 9.52 15.89 -1.86
N THR A 135 9.52 16.09 -0.55
CA THR A 135 8.63 17.05 0.12
C THR A 135 8.86 18.48 -0.36
N LEU A 136 10.12 18.89 -0.44
CA LEU A 136 10.52 20.20 -0.95
C LEU A 136 10.15 20.39 -2.42
N LEU A 137 10.29 19.34 -3.25
CA LEU A 137 9.82 19.36 -4.64
C LEU A 137 8.29 19.54 -4.70
N ASN A 138 7.54 18.87 -3.83
CA ASN A 138 6.08 18.98 -3.80
C ASN A 138 5.59 20.38 -3.40
N PHE A 139 6.34 21.14 -2.60
CA PHE A 139 6.02 22.54 -2.34
C PHE A 139 6.00 23.41 -3.61
N ARG A 140 6.67 23.01 -4.69
CA ARG A 140 6.68 23.74 -5.98
C ARG A 140 5.43 23.49 -6.84
N GLY A 141 4.52 22.60 -6.43
CA GLY A 141 3.21 22.38 -7.04
C GLY A 141 3.10 21.12 -7.92
N MET A 142 1.85 20.70 -8.19
CA MET A 142 1.56 19.35 -8.71
C MET A 142 1.93 19.08 -10.18
N LYS A 143 2.10 20.11 -11.03
CA LYS A 143 2.39 19.88 -12.47
C LYS A 143 3.73 19.20 -12.72
N VAL A 144 4.74 19.51 -11.90
CA VAL A 144 6.05 18.86 -11.94
C VAL A 144 5.93 17.41 -11.42
N SER A 145 5.15 17.24 -10.34
CA SER A 145 4.92 15.95 -9.69
C SER A 145 4.27 14.92 -10.64
N THR A 146 3.27 15.28 -11.45
CA THR A 146 2.56 14.29 -12.29
C THR A 146 3.44 13.65 -13.37
N LYS A 147 4.35 14.40 -14.00
CA LYS A 147 5.24 13.83 -15.03
C LYS A 147 6.28 12.89 -14.44
N ILE A 148 6.86 13.28 -13.31
CA ILE A 148 7.85 12.47 -12.58
C ILE A 148 7.21 11.14 -12.17
N SER A 149 5.99 11.17 -11.65
CA SER A 149 5.23 9.97 -11.26
C SER A 149 5.02 9.00 -12.42
N THR A 150 4.48 9.46 -13.56
CA THR A 150 4.12 8.55 -14.66
C THR A 150 5.35 7.88 -15.28
N TYR A 151 6.36 8.67 -15.66
CA TYR A 151 7.55 8.11 -16.31
C TYR A 151 8.45 7.37 -15.32
N GLY A 152 8.56 7.86 -14.09
CA GLY A 152 9.40 7.24 -13.08
C GLY A 152 8.88 5.87 -12.65
N VAL A 153 7.57 5.70 -12.40
CA VAL A 153 7.01 4.37 -12.07
C VAL A 153 7.14 3.40 -13.25
N MET A 154 6.93 3.88 -14.48
CA MET A 154 7.08 3.03 -15.67
C MET A 154 8.53 2.57 -15.87
N LEU A 155 9.47 3.52 -15.92
CA LEU A 155 10.88 3.24 -16.20
C LEU A 155 11.62 2.60 -15.02
N GLY A 156 11.21 2.92 -13.79
CA GLY A 156 11.91 2.53 -12.57
C GLY A 156 11.26 1.40 -11.78
N THR A 157 10.01 1.03 -12.08
CA THR A 157 9.33 -0.06 -11.34
C THR A 157 8.87 -1.15 -12.31
N LEU A 158 8.08 -0.80 -13.32
CA LEU A 158 7.52 -1.80 -14.24
C LEU A 158 8.58 -2.44 -15.15
N ILE A 159 9.46 -1.63 -15.75
CA ILE A 159 10.52 -2.17 -16.64
C ILE A 159 11.51 -3.05 -15.86
N PRO A 160 12.09 -2.63 -14.71
CA PRO A 160 12.97 -3.51 -13.93
C PRO A 160 12.23 -4.77 -13.45
N GLY A 161 10.98 -4.66 -13.00
CA GLY A 161 10.20 -5.84 -12.59
C GLY A 161 10.00 -6.85 -13.72
N ALA A 162 9.63 -6.39 -14.91
CA ALA A 162 9.51 -7.26 -16.08
C ALA A 162 10.86 -7.86 -16.49
N PHE A 163 11.94 -7.08 -16.40
CA PHE A 163 13.29 -7.55 -16.69
C PHE A 163 13.75 -8.64 -15.72
N LEU A 164 13.48 -8.48 -14.42
CA LEU A 164 13.77 -9.49 -13.39
C LEU A 164 13.03 -10.80 -13.68
N ILE A 165 11.72 -10.72 -13.95
CA ILE A 165 10.89 -11.89 -14.28
C ILE A 165 11.44 -12.59 -15.53
N LEU A 166 11.81 -11.83 -16.56
CA LEU A 166 12.36 -12.39 -17.79
C LEU A 166 13.70 -13.11 -17.56
N LEU A 167 14.63 -12.49 -16.83
CA LEU A 167 15.93 -13.10 -16.51
C LEU A 167 15.75 -14.39 -15.70
N SER A 168 14.88 -14.37 -14.68
CA SER A 168 14.59 -15.58 -13.92
C SER A 168 13.89 -16.66 -14.74
N LEU A 169 13.03 -16.30 -15.69
CA LEU A 169 12.40 -17.27 -16.57
C LEU A 169 13.46 -17.96 -17.45
N ILE A 170 14.40 -17.19 -18.01
CA ILE A 170 15.53 -17.74 -18.78
C ILE A 170 16.39 -18.66 -17.89
N TRP A 171 16.67 -18.27 -16.65
CA TRP A 171 17.41 -19.08 -15.67
C TRP A 171 16.78 -20.46 -15.49
N ILE A 172 15.46 -20.50 -15.27
CA ILE A 172 14.69 -21.73 -15.09
C ILE A 172 14.67 -22.57 -16.38
N LEU A 173 14.44 -21.95 -17.53
CA LEU A 173 14.38 -22.65 -18.83
C LEU A 173 15.71 -23.27 -19.25
N GLN A 174 16.83 -22.74 -18.76
CA GLN A 174 18.17 -23.30 -18.98
C GLN A 174 18.49 -24.50 -18.06
N GLY A 175 17.60 -24.85 -17.13
CA GLY A 175 17.80 -25.95 -16.20
C GLY A 175 18.75 -25.62 -15.05
N ASN A 176 18.99 -24.35 -14.76
CA ASN A 176 19.76 -23.96 -13.59
C ASN A 176 19.03 -24.34 -12.29
N PRO A 177 19.75 -24.63 -11.19
CA PRO A 177 19.13 -24.98 -9.93
C PRO A 177 18.28 -23.83 -9.39
N ILE A 178 17.05 -24.15 -8.98
CA ILE A 178 16.15 -23.21 -8.30
C ILE A 178 16.29 -23.34 -6.79
N GLN A 179 16.15 -22.23 -6.06
CA GLN A 179 16.31 -22.19 -4.60
C GLN A 179 15.02 -22.46 -3.80
N PHE A 180 13.99 -23.00 -4.46
CA PHE A 180 12.74 -23.43 -3.81
C PHE A 180 12.28 -24.78 -4.36
N GLU A 181 11.55 -25.53 -3.53
CA GLU A 181 10.97 -26.80 -3.92
C GLU A 181 9.70 -26.58 -4.75
N ILE A 182 9.57 -27.29 -5.88
CA ILE A 182 8.34 -27.37 -6.65
C ILE A 182 7.70 -28.72 -6.37
N SER A 183 6.72 -28.74 -5.48
CA SER A 183 5.92 -29.94 -5.17
C SER A 183 4.50 -29.54 -4.75
N ALA A 184 3.57 -30.51 -4.79
CA ALA A 184 2.21 -30.28 -4.31
C ALA A 184 2.18 -29.96 -2.81
N SER A 185 3.09 -30.56 -2.05
CA SER A 185 3.30 -30.27 -0.62
C SER A 185 3.89 -28.89 -0.38
N ALA A 186 4.71 -28.36 -1.28
CA ALA A 186 5.26 -27.00 -1.18
C ALA A 186 4.26 -25.89 -1.58
N LEU A 187 3.13 -26.24 -2.22
CA LEU A 187 2.11 -25.26 -2.60
C LEU A 187 1.26 -24.83 -1.41
N LEU A 188 0.92 -25.77 -0.53
CA LEU A 188 0.20 -25.48 0.70
C LEU A 188 1.23 -25.23 1.80
N PRO A 189 1.12 -24.13 2.56
CA PRO A 189 1.98 -23.95 3.71
C PRO A 189 1.69 -25.04 4.75
N ASP A 190 2.69 -25.37 5.55
CA ASP A 190 2.46 -26.19 6.72
C ASP A 190 1.52 -25.44 7.67
N PHE A 191 0.34 -26.01 7.95
CA PHE A 191 -0.67 -25.40 8.81
C PHE A 191 -0.44 -25.70 10.30
N GLU A 192 0.67 -26.33 10.65
CA GLU A 192 1.02 -26.62 12.03
C GLU A 192 1.42 -25.34 12.80
N GLY A 193 0.55 -24.91 13.72
CA GLY A 193 0.82 -23.83 14.68
C GLY A 193 0.35 -22.43 14.25
N VAL A 194 0.36 -21.50 15.21
CA VAL A 194 -0.15 -20.11 15.03
C VAL A 194 0.66 -19.34 13.97
N GLY A 195 1.95 -19.65 13.81
CA GLY A 195 2.81 -19.02 12.81
C GLY A 195 2.28 -19.18 11.38
N SER A 196 1.78 -20.37 11.01
CA SER A 196 1.22 -20.62 9.68
C SER A 196 0.00 -19.75 9.34
N LEU A 197 -0.82 -19.44 10.35
CA LEU A 197 -1.97 -18.55 10.22
C LEU A 197 -1.55 -17.09 10.05
N VAL A 198 -0.47 -16.68 10.72
CA VAL A 198 0.14 -15.35 10.54
C VAL A 198 0.59 -15.17 9.09
N LEU A 199 1.25 -16.20 8.54
CA LEU A 199 1.69 -16.20 7.14
C LEU A 199 0.50 -16.15 6.17
N ALA A 200 -0.59 -16.86 6.48
CA ALA A 200 -1.81 -16.91 5.66
C ALA A 200 -2.50 -15.56 5.47
N ILE A 201 -2.33 -14.63 6.42
CA ILE A 201 -3.11 -13.40 6.49
C ILE A 201 -2.20 -12.15 6.40
N GLY A 202 -0.88 -12.29 6.60
CA GLY A 202 0.10 -11.21 6.51
C GLY A 202 0.19 -10.51 5.14
N GLY A 203 -0.17 -11.21 4.05
CA GLY A 203 -0.13 -10.68 2.69
C GLY A 203 -1.17 -9.59 2.37
N ILE A 204 -2.08 -9.24 3.29
CA ILE A 204 -3.17 -8.27 3.04
C ILE A 204 -2.66 -6.91 2.57
N LEU A 205 -1.50 -6.46 3.05
CA LEU A 205 -0.95 -5.16 2.65
C LEU A 205 -0.65 -5.04 1.14
N LEU A 206 -0.33 -6.14 0.45
CA LEU A 206 -0.05 -6.15 -0.99
C LEU A 206 -1.24 -5.67 -1.83
N TYR A 207 -2.43 -5.90 -1.31
CA TYR A 207 -3.69 -5.58 -1.98
C TYR A 207 -4.38 -4.37 -1.36
N ALA A 208 -3.79 -3.79 -0.32
CA ALA A 208 -4.27 -2.58 0.30
C ALA A 208 -4.07 -1.37 -0.65
N GLY A 209 -5.00 -0.42 -0.65
CA GLY A 209 -5.08 0.65 -1.66
C GLY A 209 -6.17 0.44 -2.71
N ILE A 210 -6.77 -0.76 -2.78
CA ILE A 210 -7.72 -1.12 -3.83
C ILE A 210 -8.99 -0.25 -3.85
N GLU A 211 -9.41 0.32 -2.73
CA GLU A 211 -10.54 1.23 -2.62
C GLU A 211 -10.38 2.50 -3.46
N MET A 212 -9.13 2.87 -3.79
CA MET A 212 -8.83 4.01 -4.66
C MET A 212 -9.30 3.78 -6.10
N SER A 213 -9.36 2.53 -6.55
CA SER A 213 -9.92 2.19 -7.87
C SER A 213 -11.38 2.64 -8.01
N ALA A 214 -12.13 2.67 -6.90
CA ALA A 214 -13.53 3.09 -6.87
C ALA A 214 -13.72 4.58 -7.23
N ALA A 215 -12.68 5.42 -7.14
CA ALA A 215 -12.73 6.81 -7.60
C ALA A 215 -13.01 6.92 -9.11
N HIS A 216 -12.69 5.87 -9.89
CA HIS A 216 -12.87 5.83 -11.34
C HIS A 216 -14.22 5.24 -11.77
N ILE A 217 -15.04 4.76 -10.83
CA ILE A 217 -16.28 4.03 -11.13
C ILE A 217 -17.27 4.82 -11.98
N LYS A 218 -17.28 6.15 -11.86
CA LYS A 218 -18.14 7.06 -12.66
C LYS A 218 -17.73 7.17 -14.12
N ARG A 219 -16.52 6.73 -14.48
CA ARG A 219 -16.02 6.74 -15.85
C ARG A 219 -16.38 5.44 -16.58
N LEU A 220 -17.13 4.54 -15.95
CA LEU A 220 -17.68 3.33 -16.56
C LEU A 220 -19.07 3.62 -17.15
N ARG A 221 -19.40 2.95 -18.26
CA ARG A 221 -20.73 3.06 -18.89
C ARG A 221 -21.76 2.28 -18.08
N ASN A 222 -21.37 1.10 -17.59
CA ASN A 222 -22.21 0.25 -16.75
C ASN A 222 -21.45 -0.22 -15.51
N PRO A 223 -21.39 0.61 -14.45
CA PRO A 223 -20.68 0.28 -13.22
C PRO A 223 -21.07 -1.07 -12.60
N SER A 224 -22.34 -1.48 -12.74
CA SER A 224 -22.84 -2.75 -12.18
C SER A 224 -22.19 -3.99 -12.79
N LYS A 225 -21.77 -3.92 -14.07
CA LYS A 225 -21.18 -5.06 -14.79
C LYS A 225 -19.69 -4.87 -15.06
N GLU A 226 -19.28 -3.67 -15.43
CA GLU A 226 -17.91 -3.37 -15.85
C GLU A 226 -16.95 -3.33 -14.66
N TYR A 227 -17.39 -2.82 -13.50
CA TYR A 227 -16.51 -2.72 -12.34
C TYR A 227 -16.10 -4.10 -11.79
N PRO A 228 -17.01 -5.05 -11.49
CA PRO A 228 -16.59 -6.39 -11.05
C PRO A 228 -15.67 -7.08 -12.05
N ARG A 229 -15.98 -7.00 -13.35
CA ARG A 229 -15.13 -7.57 -14.40
C ARG A 229 -13.73 -6.98 -14.37
N ALA A 230 -13.60 -5.66 -14.16
CA ALA A 230 -12.31 -5.00 -14.05
C ALA A 230 -11.56 -5.45 -12.80
N ILE A 231 -12.25 -5.62 -11.67
CA ILE A 231 -11.65 -6.10 -10.42
C ILE A 231 -11.20 -7.56 -10.51
N PHE A 232 -12.02 -8.46 -11.05
CA PHE A 232 -11.61 -9.86 -11.25
C PHE A 232 -10.42 -9.96 -12.22
N LEU A 233 -10.44 -9.18 -13.30
CA LEU A 233 -9.30 -9.09 -14.22
C LEU A 233 -8.05 -8.51 -13.52
N ALA A 234 -8.20 -7.44 -12.74
CA ALA A 234 -7.10 -6.86 -11.96
C ALA A 234 -6.54 -7.86 -10.95
N SER A 235 -7.40 -8.61 -10.27
CA SER A 235 -7.01 -9.67 -9.32
C SER A 235 -6.19 -10.74 -10.01
N ALA A 236 -6.63 -11.21 -11.18
CA ALA A 236 -5.92 -12.25 -11.93
C ALA A 236 -4.56 -11.76 -12.44
N ILE A 237 -4.50 -10.53 -12.98
CA ILE A 237 -3.25 -9.93 -13.45
C ILE A 237 -2.29 -9.71 -12.27
N ALA A 238 -2.78 -9.14 -11.16
CA ALA A 238 -1.97 -8.88 -9.98
C ALA A 238 -1.42 -10.19 -9.38
N LEU A 239 -2.26 -11.23 -9.27
CA LEU A 239 -1.83 -12.56 -8.82
C LEU A 239 -0.67 -13.09 -9.69
N VAL A 240 -0.83 -13.08 -11.02
CA VAL A 240 0.21 -13.56 -11.94
C VAL A 240 1.49 -12.74 -11.79
N VAL A 241 1.40 -11.41 -11.83
CA VAL A 241 2.57 -10.53 -11.78
C VAL A 241 3.30 -10.62 -10.44
N PHE A 242 2.58 -10.66 -9.32
CA PHE A 242 3.19 -10.75 -7.99
C PHE A 242 3.80 -12.11 -7.72
N VAL A 243 3.13 -13.20 -8.12
CA VAL A 243 3.69 -14.56 -8.05
C VAL A 243 4.95 -14.66 -8.88
N LEU A 244 4.91 -14.25 -10.16
CA LEU A 244 6.07 -14.33 -11.02
C LEU A 244 7.22 -13.47 -10.50
N GLY A 245 6.94 -12.27 -9.99
CA GLY A 245 7.95 -11.40 -9.40
C GLY A 245 8.60 -11.97 -8.14
N SER A 246 7.80 -12.54 -7.23
CA SER A 246 8.30 -13.15 -5.99
C SER A 246 9.09 -14.43 -6.26
N LEU A 247 8.57 -15.30 -7.15
CA LEU A 247 9.28 -16.51 -7.57
C LEU A 247 10.54 -16.19 -8.37
N ALA A 248 10.61 -15.05 -9.05
CA ALA A 248 11.82 -14.63 -9.75
C ALA A 248 12.97 -14.29 -8.79
N ILE A 249 12.65 -13.81 -7.58
CA ILE A 249 13.65 -13.61 -6.51
C ILE A 249 13.99 -14.97 -5.89
N ALA A 250 12.95 -15.73 -5.50
CA ALA A 250 13.10 -17.01 -4.82
C ALA A 250 13.81 -18.08 -5.66
N SER A 251 13.81 -17.96 -7.00
CA SER A 251 14.48 -18.91 -7.90
C SER A 251 16.00 -18.87 -7.75
N VAL A 252 16.58 -17.72 -7.41
CA VAL A 252 18.03 -17.49 -7.40
C VAL A 252 18.59 -17.16 -6.02
N VAL A 253 17.77 -16.64 -5.12
CA VAL A 253 18.18 -16.34 -3.73
C VAL A 253 17.60 -17.41 -2.78
N PRO A 254 18.43 -18.08 -1.96
CA PRO A 254 17.94 -19.02 -0.95
C PRO A 254 16.94 -18.37 0.00
N GLN A 255 15.77 -19.01 0.21
CA GLN A 255 14.65 -18.47 0.99
C GLN A 255 15.07 -17.86 2.34
N GLN A 256 15.86 -18.60 3.14
CA GLN A 256 16.32 -18.16 4.47
C GLN A 256 17.32 -17.00 4.45
N LYS A 257 17.79 -16.58 3.27
CA LYS A 257 18.75 -15.50 3.09
C LYS A 257 18.15 -14.30 2.34
N ILE A 258 16.88 -14.36 1.96
CA ILE A 258 16.22 -13.25 1.27
C ILE A 258 16.07 -12.11 2.28
N SER A 259 16.79 -11.01 2.07
CA SER A 259 16.57 -9.79 2.84
C SER A 259 15.26 -9.14 2.40
N LEU A 260 14.35 -8.83 3.33
CA LEU A 260 13.10 -8.09 3.05
C LEU A 260 13.33 -6.76 2.31
N VAL A 261 14.50 -6.15 2.50
CA VAL A 261 14.84 -4.85 1.92
C VAL A 261 15.71 -4.98 0.68
N ALA A 262 16.62 -5.97 0.64
CA ALA A 262 17.62 -6.12 -0.41
C ALA A 262 17.32 -7.21 -1.46
N GLY A 263 16.30 -8.05 -1.28
CA GLY A 263 16.11 -9.26 -2.09
C GLY A 263 16.01 -9.05 -3.61
N VAL A 264 15.41 -7.93 -4.07
CA VAL A 264 15.41 -7.58 -5.50
C VAL A 264 16.83 -7.33 -6.02
N MET A 265 17.66 -6.63 -5.24
CA MET A 265 19.04 -6.31 -5.59
C MET A 265 19.92 -7.56 -5.56
N GLU A 266 19.71 -8.45 -4.60
CA GLU A 266 20.37 -9.75 -4.51
C GLU A 266 20.08 -10.60 -5.75
N ALA A 267 18.81 -10.70 -6.14
CA ALA A 267 18.39 -11.44 -7.33
C ALA A 267 18.99 -10.87 -8.62
N PHE A 268 18.96 -9.54 -8.80
CA PHE A 268 19.62 -8.90 -9.95
C PHE A 268 21.13 -9.14 -9.97
N THR A 269 21.79 -9.07 -8.81
CA THR A 269 23.23 -9.31 -8.71
C THR A 269 23.55 -10.75 -9.11
N ALA A 270 22.81 -11.73 -8.61
CA ALA A 270 22.98 -13.14 -8.95
C ALA A 270 22.76 -13.40 -10.45
N LEU A 271 21.63 -12.95 -10.99
CA LEU A 271 21.27 -13.18 -12.40
C LEU A 271 22.22 -12.47 -13.36
N LEU A 272 22.54 -11.19 -13.14
CA LEU A 272 23.41 -10.43 -14.04
C LEU A 272 24.86 -10.92 -14.00
N SER A 273 25.37 -11.34 -12.83
CA SER A 273 26.70 -11.95 -12.74
C SER A 273 26.76 -13.28 -13.49
N HIS A 274 25.74 -14.14 -13.36
CA HIS A 274 25.68 -15.40 -14.09
C HIS A 274 25.74 -15.21 -15.61
N TYR A 275 24.99 -14.23 -16.14
CA TYR A 275 24.97 -13.94 -17.57
C TYR A 275 26.13 -13.06 -18.06
N SER A 276 27.14 -12.79 -17.22
CA SER A 276 28.25 -11.87 -17.54
C SER A 276 27.78 -10.46 -17.93
N MET A 277 26.61 -10.05 -17.44
CA MET A 277 25.96 -8.75 -17.66
C MET A 277 26.04 -7.84 -16.43
N GLY A 278 27.02 -8.05 -15.53
CA GLY A 278 27.19 -7.27 -14.29
C GLY A 278 27.30 -5.76 -14.52
N TRP A 279 27.74 -5.31 -15.70
CA TRP A 279 27.79 -3.89 -16.08
C TRP A 279 26.40 -3.23 -16.16
N LEU A 280 25.32 -3.99 -16.33
CA LEU A 280 23.95 -3.47 -16.33
C LEU A 280 23.43 -3.19 -14.92
N LEU A 281 24.03 -3.77 -13.88
CA LEU A 281 23.54 -3.68 -12.52
C LEU A 281 23.39 -2.22 -12.06
N PRO A 282 24.39 -1.33 -12.18
CA PRO A 282 24.24 0.08 -11.77
C PRO A 282 23.11 0.81 -12.50
N VAL A 283 22.90 0.50 -13.79
CA VAL A 283 21.84 1.11 -14.60
C VAL A 283 20.46 0.71 -14.07
N VAL A 284 20.26 -0.59 -13.81
CA VAL A 284 19.01 -1.11 -13.24
C VAL A 284 18.76 -0.51 -11.86
N LEU A 285 19.78 -0.44 -11.00
CA LEU A 285 19.65 0.12 -9.64
C LEU A 285 19.27 1.61 -9.66
N VAL A 286 19.87 2.42 -10.53
CA VAL A 286 19.51 3.84 -10.68
C VAL A 286 18.06 4.01 -11.16
N LEU A 287 17.61 3.17 -12.10
CA LEU A 287 16.22 3.16 -12.53
C LEU A 287 15.29 2.81 -11.37
N ILE A 288 15.62 1.78 -10.58
CA ILE A 288 14.84 1.38 -9.40
C ILE A 288 14.73 2.52 -8.39
N VAL A 289 15.83 3.19 -8.04
CA VAL A 289 15.81 4.36 -7.14
C VAL A 289 14.90 5.46 -7.70
N GLY A 290 15.02 5.77 -8.98
CA GLY A 290 14.15 6.75 -9.65
C GLY A 290 12.67 6.37 -9.61
N GLY A 291 12.36 5.08 -9.76
CA GLY A 291 11.01 4.52 -9.62
C GLY A 291 10.45 4.70 -8.22
N THR A 292 11.26 4.39 -7.21
CA THR A 292 10.89 4.56 -5.80
C THR A 292 10.63 6.03 -5.44
N VAL A 293 11.46 6.95 -5.90
CA VAL A 293 11.25 8.40 -5.73
C VAL A 293 9.94 8.85 -6.39
N ALA A 294 9.66 8.36 -7.60
CA ALA A 294 8.43 8.65 -8.31
C ALA A 294 7.19 8.06 -7.61
N GLN A 295 7.31 6.87 -7.01
CA GLN A 295 6.27 6.25 -6.21
C GLN A 295 5.94 7.11 -4.99
N ILE A 296 6.93 7.49 -4.17
CA ILE A 296 6.75 8.37 -3.00
C ILE A 296 6.10 9.70 -3.41
N ASN A 297 6.58 10.31 -4.49
CA ASN A 297 6.01 11.56 -5.01
C ASN A 297 4.52 11.42 -5.39
N THR A 298 4.10 10.27 -5.92
CA THR A 298 2.69 10.00 -6.25
C THR A 298 1.82 9.95 -5.01
N TRP A 299 2.33 9.36 -3.93
CA TRP A 299 1.57 9.11 -2.72
C TRP A 299 1.57 10.26 -1.71
N ILE A 300 2.51 11.19 -1.76
CA ILE A 300 2.60 12.31 -0.80
C ILE A 300 1.41 13.27 -0.92
N ALA A 301 1.00 13.62 -2.15
CA ALA A 301 0.01 14.69 -2.36
C ALA A 301 -1.44 14.22 -2.14
N GLY A 302 -1.77 12.98 -2.50
CA GLY A 302 -3.14 12.46 -2.52
C GLY A 302 -3.81 12.45 -1.14
N PRO A 303 -3.33 11.64 -0.19
CA PRO A 303 -3.88 11.57 1.17
C PRO A 303 -3.85 12.92 1.89
N SER A 304 -2.81 13.72 1.68
CA SER A 304 -2.67 15.06 2.28
C SER A 304 -3.76 16.04 1.86
N ARG A 305 -4.25 15.95 0.61
CA ARG A 305 -5.44 16.70 0.17
C ARG A 305 -6.73 16.21 0.84
N GLY A 306 -6.83 14.93 1.15
CA GLY A 306 -7.93 14.37 1.94
C GLY A 306 -8.02 15.00 3.33
N ILE A 307 -6.87 15.13 4.01
CA ILE A 307 -6.76 15.82 5.31
C ILE A 307 -7.09 17.31 5.19
N LEU A 308 -6.57 17.99 4.18
CA LEU A 308 -6.88 19.40 3.91
C LEU A 308 -8.40 19.62 3.76
N LYS A 309 -9.09 18.73 3.05
CA LYS A 309 -10.54 18.83 2.85
C LYS A 309 -11.31 18.77 4.18
N VAL A 310 -11.03 17.77 5.02
CA VAL A 310 -11.72 17.65 6.32
C VAL A 310 -11.33 18.74 7.31
N ALA A 311 -10.11 19.29 7.20
CA ALA A 311 -9.67 20.45 7.96
C ALA A 311 -10.44 21.72 7.59
N ARG A 312 -10.65 21.98 6.28
CA ARG A 312 -11.48 23.12 5.80
C ARG A 312 -12.93 23.02 6.28
N GLU A 313 -13.45 21.80 6.46
CA GLU A 313 -14.78 21.53 7.04
C GLU A 313 -14.83 21.71 8.57
N GLY A 314 -13.72 22.08 9.23
CA GLY A 314 -13.62 22.33 10.66
C GLY A 314 -13.50 21.06 11.52
N SER A 315 -13.13 19.92 10.93
CA SER A 315 -12.94 18.66 11.67
C SER A 315 -11.56 18.56 12.34
N LEU A 316 -10.61 19.40 11.92
CA LEU A 316 -9.24 19.48 12.45
C LEU A 316 -8.87 20.94 12.75
N PRO A 317 -7.82 21.20 13.56
CA PRO A 317 -7.35 22.55 13.83
C PRO A 317 -7.05 23.34 12.54
N PRO A 318 -7.27 24.68 12.51
CA PRO A 318 -7.03 25.52 11.32
C PRO A 318 -5.59 25.50 10.79
N LEU A 319 -4.66 24.97 11.57
CA LEU A 319 -3.30 24.73 11.12
C LEU A 319 -3.25 23.73 9.94
N PHE A 320 -4.11 22.71 9.94
CA PHE A 320 -4.18 21.66 8.90
C PHE A 320 -4.78 22.15 7.58
N SER A 321 -5.47 23.31 7.57
CA SER A 321 -6.03 23.89 6.35
C SER A 321 -5.11 24.88 5.63
N ARG A 322 -3.91 25.14 6.17
CA ARG A 322 -2.94 26.04 5.55
C ARG A 322 -2.39 25.47 4.25
N VAL A 323 -2.39 26.30 3.21
CA VAL A 323 -1.80 26.01 1.90
C VAL A 323 -0.78 27.05 1.50
N ASN A 324 0.19 26.70 0.65
CA ASN A 324 1.13 27.67 0.06
C ASN A 324 0.54 28.33 -1.22
N SER A 325 1.34 29.17 -1.88
CA SER A 325 0.96 29.87 -3.13
C SER A 325 0.66 28.95 -4.32
N LYS A 326 0.96 27.65 -4.20
CA LYS A 326 0.69 26.61 -5.21
C LYS A 326 -0.46 25.67 -4.79
N ASP A 327 -1.25 26.06 -3.78
CA ASP A 327 -2.36 25.28 -3.20
C ASP A 327 -1.92 23.89 -2.68
N MET A 328 -0.69 23.80 -2.16
CA MET A 328 -0.19 22.58 -1.51
C MET A 328 -0.41 22.65 0.00
N PRO A 329 -0.89 21.57 0.66
CA PRO A 329 -1.20 21.54 2.09
C PRO A 329 0.06 21.54 2.96
N THR A 330 0.67 22.72 3.13
CA THR A 330 2.01 22.89 3.69
C THR A 330 2.19 22.26 5.06
N THR A 331 1.26 22.51 5.99
CA THR A 331 1.31 21.93 7.33
C THR A 331 1.26 20.42 7.29
N VAL A 332 0.36 19.86 6.48
CA VAL A 332 0.16 18.40 6.41
C VAL A 332 1.43 17.74 5.88
N LEU A 333 2.00 18.27 4.79
CA LEU A 333 3.24 17.77 4.21
C LEU A 333 4.42 17.87 5.18
N PHE A 334 4.56 19.00 5.88
CA PHE A 334 5.61 19.18 6.86
C PHE A 334 5.47 18.22 8.05
N LEU A 335 4.24 18.04 8.55
CA LEU A 335 3.94 17.09 9.62
C LEU A 335 4.25 15.65 9.19
N GLN A 336 3.96 15.26 7.94
CA GLN A 336 4.39 13.96 7.43
C GLN A 336 5.92 13.82 7.47
N GLY A 337 6.68 14.85 7.07
CA GLY A 337 8.15 14.84 7.15
C GLY A 337 8.68 14.67 8.58
N VAL A 338 8.07 15.35 9.54
CA VAL A 338 8.39 15.16 10.96
C VAL A 338 8.08 13.74 11.40
N LEU A 339 6.92 13.19 11.04
CA LEU A 339 6.54 11.83 11.41
C LEU A 339 7.42 10.76 10.75
N VAL A 340 7.77 10.91 9.47
CA VAL A 340 8.77 10.04 8.80
C VAL A 340 10.11 10.10 9.52
N THR A 341 10.53 11.29 9.98
CA THR A 341 11.79 11.45 10.73
C THR A 341 11.74 10.75 12.08
N LEU A 342 10.67 10.94 12.85
CA LEU A 342 10.50 10.33 14.17
C LEU A 342 10.34 8.81 14.10
N LEU A 343 9.46 8.33 13.22
CA LEU A 343 9.28 6.90 13.02
C LEU A 343 10.54 6.29 12.41
N GLY A 344 11.27 7.02 11.55
CA GLY A 344 12.46 6.52 10.87
C GLY A 344 13.58 6.17 11.85
N ALA A 345 13.57 6.78 13.03
CA ALA A 345 14.49 6.44 14.11
C ALA A 345 14.38 4.96 14.54
N VAL A 346 13.28 4.27 14.23
CA VAL A 346 13.15 2.82 14.42
C VAL A 346 14.30 2.05 13.78
N PHE A 347 14.79 2.47 12.60
CA PHE A 347 15.95 1.83 11.96
C PHE A 347 17.21 1.87 12.83
N ILE A 348 17.36 2.88 13.68
CA ILE A 348 18.50 3.02 14.62
C ILE A 348 18.24 2.24 15.92
N LEU A 349 16.98 2.12 16.35
CA LEU A 349 16.60 1.51 17.62
C LEU A 349 16.54 -0.02 17.55
N MET A 350 16.33 -0.57 16.36
CA MET A 350 16.21 -2.01 16.12
C MET A 350 17.57 -2.67 15.87
N PRO A 351 17.68 -3.99 16.09
CA PRO A 351 18.93 -4.74 15.88
C PRO A 351 19.42 -4.72 14.42
N ASP A 352 18.49 -4.77 13.47
CA ASP A 352 18.77 -4.84 12.05
C ASP A 352 17.72 -4.12 11.19
N VAL A 353 18.07 -3.93 9.92
CA VAL A 353 17.28 -3.18 8.94
C VAL A 353 16.02 -3.94 8.51
N SER A 354 16.06 -5.28 8.41
CA SER A 354 14.90 -6.10 8.04
C SER A 354 13.86 -6.15 9.15
N GLY A 355 14.28 -6.32 10.41
CA GLY A 355 13.40 -6.22 11.57
C GLY A 355 12.73 -4.84 11.68
N SER A 356 13.48 -3.77 11.37
CA SER A 356 12.94 -2.40 11.28
C SER A 356 11.89 -2.25 10.18
N PHE A 357 12.18 -2.80 8.99
CA PHE A 357 11.25 -2.83 7.88
C PHE A 357 9.97 -3.55 8.29
N TRP A 358 10.10 -4.74 8.88
CA TRP A 358 8.96 -5.58 9.29
C TRP A 358 8.05 -4.87 10.29
N ILE A 359 8.60 -4.33 11.39
CA ILE A 359 7.77 -3.69 12.43
C ILE A 359 7.02 -2.46 11.90
N LEU A 360 7.61 -1.72 10.95
CA LEU A 360 6.97 -0.59 10.28
C LEU A 360 5.91 -1.04 9.27
N THR A 361 6.15 -2.13 8.54
CA THR A 361 5.16 -2.80 7.69
C THR A 361 3.98 -3.28 8.53
N ALA A 362 4.23 -3.93 9.66
CA ALA A 362 3.21 -4.37 10.60
C ALA A 362 2.39 -3.18 11.13
N LEU A 363 3.03 -2.10 11.61
CA LEU A 363 2.31 -0.90 12.05
C LEU A 363 1.45 -0.30 10.92
N THR A 364 1.97 -0.26 9.69
CA THR A 364 1.22 0.18 8.50
C THR A 364 -0.02 -0.69 8.29
N ALA A 365 0.13 -2.02 8.36
CA ALA A 365 -0.96 -2.97 8.22
C ALA A 365 -2.06 -2.69 9.23
N GLN A 366 -1.68 -2.59 10.51
CA GLN A 366 -2.60 -2.39 11.62
C GLN A 366 -3.45 -1.12 11.42
N LEU A 367 -2.82 0.01 11.10
CA LEU A 367 -3.52 1.28 10.89
C LEU A 367 -4.47 1.21 9.69
N TYR A 368 -4.04 0.57 8.60
CA TYR A 368 -4.85 0.46 7.40
C TYR A 368 -6.04 -0.48 7.61
N LEU A 369 -5.82 -1.62 8.27
CA LEU A 369 -6.85 -2.60 8.56
C LEU A 369 -7.96 -2.04 9.46
N ILE A 370 -7.63 -1.16 10.41
CA ILE A 370 -8.65 -0.45 11.21
C ILE A 370 -9.55 0.38 10.28
N MET A 371 -8.99 1.08 9.30
CA MET A 371 -9.78 1.81 8.30
C MET A 371 -10.66 0.83 7.49
N TYR A 372 -10.10 -0.28 7.00
CA TYR A 372 -10.85 -1.27 6.24
C TYR A 372 -12.02 -1.87 7.02
N ILE A 373 -11.83 -2.18 8.31
CA ILE A 373 -12.91 -2.62 9.19
C ILE A 373 -14.05 -1.58 9.20
N MET A 374 -13.72 -0.29 9.31
CA MET A 374 -14.71 0.79 9.27
C MET A 374 -15.41 0.87 7.91
N MET A 375 -14.70 0.67 6.81
CA MET A 375 -15.26 0.63 5.46
C MET A 375 -16.22 -0.55 5.27
N PHE A 376 -15.81 -1.77 5.65
CA PHE A 376 -16.65 -2.97 5.57
C PHE A 376 -17.89 -2.83 6.45
N ALA A 377 -17.73 -2.35 7.69
CA ALA A 377 -18.84 -2.09 8.60
C ALA A 377 -19.81 -1.04 8.03
N ALA A 378 -19.31 0.00 7.36
CA ALA A 378 -20.16 1.00 6.71
C ALA A 378 -21.00 0.40 5.57
N ALA A 379 -20.43 -0.51 4.77
CA ALA A 379 -21.19 -1.21 3.73
C ALA A 379 -22.29 -2.12 4.32
N ILE A 380 -21.97 -2.86 5.38
CA ILE A 380 -22.93 -3.69 6.11
C ILE A 380 -24.05 -2.83 6.70
N PHE A 381 -23.72 -1.68 7.31
CA PHE A 381 -24.69 -0.73 7.84
C PHE A 381 -25.64 -0.21 6.73
N HIS A 382 -25.09 0.16 5.58
CA HIS A 382 -25.88 0.64 4.43
C HIS A 382 -26.63 -0.48 3.68
N SER A 383 -26.41 -1.77 4.00
CA SER A 383 -27.11 -2.90 3.39
C SER A 383 -28.63 -2.90 3.66
N LYS A 384 -29.09 -2.23 4.73
CA LYS A 384 -30.51 -2.15 5.11
C LYS A 384 -31.30 -1.09 4.33
N LYS A 385 -30.65 -0.09 3.74
CA LYS A 385 -31.29 1.09 3.11
C LYS A 385 -31.28 1.07 1.57
N VAL A 386 -31.34 -0.12 0.97
CA VAL A 386 -31.00 -0.32 -0.44
C VAL A 386 -32.18 -0.01 -1.37
N LYS A 387 -32.33 1.25 -1.79
CA LYS A 387 -32.99 1.58 -3.06
C LYS A 387 -31.93 1.65 -4.15
N VAL A 388 -31.81 0.61 -4.97
CA VAL A 388 -30.85 0.61 -6.08
C VAL A 388 -31.39 1.45 -7.23
N LYS A 389 -30.74 2.58 -7.52
CA LYS A 389 -31.06 3.39 -8.70
C LYS A 389 -30.34 2.84 -9.94
N PRO A 390 -30.86 3.08 -11.17
CA PRO A 390 -30.14 2.79 -12.41
C PRO A 390 -28.73 3.41 -12.39
N GLY A 391 -27.72 2.62 -12.80
CA GLY A 391 -26.31 3.05 -12.81
C GLY A 391 -25.53 2.82 -11.50
N MET A 392 -26.17 2.37 -10.42
CA MET A 392 -25.48 2.01 -9.17
C MET A 392 -24.93 0.57 -9.20
N PHE A 393 -23.75 0.36 -8.62
CA PHE A 393 -23.19 -0.97 -8.45
C PHE A 393 -24.10 -1.81 -7.54
N ARG A 394 -24.40 -3.02 -8.03
CA ARG A 394 -25.19 -4.04 -7.32
C ARG A 394 -24.24 -5.11 -6.85
N MET A 395 -24.20 -5.31 -5.53
CA MET A 395 -23.44 -6.42 -4.96
C MET A 395 -24.01 -7.75 -5.51
N PRO A 396 -23.17 -8.69 -5.99
CA PRO A 396 -23.62 -10.03 -6.36
C PRO A 396 -24.35 -10.69 -5.18
N GLY A 397 -25.54 -11.26 -5.40
CA GLY A 397 -26.36 -11.80 -4.29
C GLY A 397 -27.11 -10.75 -3.47
N GLY A 398 -27.15 -9.48 -3.91
CA GLY A 398 -27.96 -8.44 -3.30
C GLY A 398 -27.54 -8.13 -1.86
N ARG A 399 -28.51 -8.10 -0.93
CA ARG A 399 -28.25 -7.80 0.49
C ARG A 399 -27.41 -8.88 1.17
N HIS A 400 -27.71 -10.16 0.93
CA HIS A 400 -26.92 -11.27 1.46
C HIS A 400 -25.48 -11.23 0.93
N GLY A 401 -25.34 -10.87 -0.35
CA GLY A 401 -24.05 -10.58 -0.97
C GLY A 401 -23.21 -9.56 -0.21
N VAL A 402 -23.83 -8.46 0.27
CA VAL A 402 -23.11 -7.46 1.07
C VAL A 402 -22.62 -8.06 2.38
N TRP A 403 -23.45 -8.84 3.07
CA TRP A 403 -23.08 -9.47 4.33
C TRP A 403 -21.97 -10.50 4.17
N ILE A 404 -22.04 -11.35 3.13
CA ILE A 404 -21.00 -12.35 2.87
C ILE A 404 -19.71 -11.65 2.46
N ILE A 405 -19.74 -10.81 1.43
CA ILE A 405 -18.52 -10.20 0.88
C ILE A 405 -17.87 -9.23 1.88
N ALA A 406 -18.62 -8.27 2.40
CA ALA A 406 -18.07 -7.32 3.36
C ALA A 406 -17.79 -7.97 4.73
N GLY A 407 -18.56 -9.00 5.12
CA GLY A 407 -18.33 -9.76 6.35
C GLY A 407 -17.03 -10.57 6.28
N THR A 408 -16.76 -11.25 5.16
CA THR A 408 -15.48 -11.95 4.95
C THR A 408 -14.31 -10.99 5.04
N GLY A 409 -14.36 -9.86 4.33
CA GLY A 409 -13.28 -8.87 4.39
C GLY A 409 -13.10 -8.27 5.79
N LEU A 410 -14.19 -8.04 6.53
CA LEU A 410 -14.15 -7.57 7.90
C LEU A 410 -13.51 -8.59 8.84
N LEU A 411 -13.91 -9.87 8.77
CA LEU A 411 -13.35 -10.94 9.59
C LEU A 411 -11.87 -11.19 9.26
N ALA A 412 -11.52 -11.20 7.97
CA ALA A 412 -10.12 -11.30 7.52
C ALA A 412 -9.29 -10.14 8.08
N SER A 413 -9.83 -8.91 8.07
CA SER A 413 -9.13 -7.74 8.62
C SER A 413 -8.94 -7.83 10.14
N ILE A 414 -9.93 -8.34 10.88
CA ILE A 414 -9.81 -8.55 12.33
C ILE A 414 -8.77 -9.63 12.64
N ALA A 415 -8.82 -10.75 11.92
CA ALA A 415 -7.84 -11.82 12.06
C ALA A 415 -6.42 -11.31 11.77
N ALA A 416 -6.25 -10.49 10.72
CA ALA A 416 -4.99 -9.88 10.35
C ALA A 416 -4.43 -8.95 11.42
N ILE A 417 -5.29 -8.13 12.04
CA ILE A 417 -4.91 -7.29 13.19
C ILE A 417 -4.38 -8.17 14.32
N ALA A 418 -5.10 -9.22 14.69
CA ALA A 418 -4.68 -10.13 15.76
C ALA A 418 -3.35 -10.82 15.44
N LEU A 419 -3.17 -11.24 14.19
CA LEU A 419 -1.97 -11.96 13.75
C LEU A 419 -0.75 -11.04 13.57
N GLY A 420 -0.93 -9.76 13.27
CA GLY A 420 0.19 -8.83 13.12
C GLY A 420 0.95 -8.54 14.43
N PHE A 421 0.43 -8.96 15.60
CA PHE A 421 1.17 -8.96 16.87
C PHE A 421 2.14 -10.15 16.99
N PHE A 422 2.12 -11.09 16.05
CA PHE A 422 3.05 -12.21 16.01
C PHE A 422 4.05 -11.98 14.87
N PRO A 423 5.31 -11.63 15.16
CA PRO A 423 6.33 -11.51 14.14
C PRO A 423 6.68 -12.89 13.56
N PRO A 424 7.05 -12.99 12.28
CA PRO A 424 7.54 -14.22 11.69
C PRO A 424 8.84 -14.62 12.38
N SER A 425 9.04 -15.93 12.58
CA SER A 425 10.19 -16.48 13.31
C SER A 425 11.55 -16.22 12.66
N GLN A 426 11.55 -15.84 11.39
CA GLN A 426 12.74 -15.58 10.58
C GLN A 426 13.29 -14.16 10.82
N GLU A 427 12.46 -13.23 11.27
CA GLU A 427 12.82 -11.82 11.42
C GLU A 427 13.29 -11.50 12.84
N GLN A 428 14.43 -10.82 12.95
CA GLN A 428 15.01 -10.40 14.22
C GLN A 428 14.35 -9.12 14.74
N VAL A 429 13.11 -9.22 15.20
CA VAL A 429 12.39 -8.06 15.76
C VAL A 429 12.85 -7.67 17.18
N GLY A 430 13.95 -8.24 17.67
CA GLY A 430 14.47 -8.01 19.01
C GLY A 430 13.58 -8.56 20.12
N ASN A 431 13.23 -7.73 21.10
CA ASN A 431 12.40 -8.13 22.24
C ASN A 431 10.91 -8.11 21.87
N LEU A 432 10.19 -9.23 22.04
CA LEU A 432 8.75 -9.32 21.77
C LEU A 432 7.93 -8.28 22.55
N LEU A 433 8.31 -7.94 23.78
CA LEU A 433 7.66 -6.88 24.56
C LEU A 433 7.86 -5.49 23.92
N PHE A 434 9.02 -5.26 23.32
CA PHE A 434 9.28 -4.03 22.58
C PHE A 434 8.45 -4.01 21.29
N TYR A 435 8.40 -5.11 20.55
CA TYR A 435 7.59 -5.24 19.33
C TYR A 435 6.11 -4.97 19.60
N ASP A 436 5.51 -5.69 20.57
CA ASP A 436 4.10 -5.53 20.93
C ASP A 436 3.82 -4.14 21.50
N GLY A 437 4.71 -3.66 22.38
CA GLY A 437 4.61 -2.33 22.98
C GLY A 437 4.66 -1.22 21.93
N PHE A 438 5.57 -1.32 20.95
CA PHE A 438 5.69 -0.37 19.85
C PHE A 438 4.43 -0.36 18.98
N LEU A 439 3.91 -1.52 18.59
CA LEU A 439 2.69 -1.62 17.79
C LEU A 439 1.49 -1.07 18.55
N LEU A 440 1.26 -1.50 19.80
CA LEU A 440 0.14 -1.04 20.62
C LEU A 440 0.21 0.47 20.85
N LEU A 441 1.36 0.99 21.26
CA LEU A 441 1.56 2.42 21.50
C LEU A 441 1.37 3.22 20.20
N GLY A 442 1.96 2.77 19.10
CA GLY A 442 1.82 3.38 17.79
C GLY A 442 0.37 3.47 17.36
N ILE A 443 -0.38 2.37 17.45
CA ILE A 443 -1.82 2.33 17.15
C ILE A 443 -2.59 3.30 18.05
N ILE A 444 -2.40 3.21 19.38
CA ILE A 444 -3.12 4.06 20.34
C ILE A 444 -2.86 5.54 20.09
N VAL A 445 -1.60 5.95 19.94
CA VAL A 445 -1.22 7.35 19.71
C VAL A 445 -1.78 7.85 18.38
N LEU A 446 -1.60 7.11 17.30
CA LEU A 446 -1.97 7.55 15.96
C LEU A 446 -3.49 7.53 15.72
N VAL A 447 -4.22 6.60 16.34
CA VAL A 447 -5.70 6.53 16.32
C VAL A 447 -6.33 7.59 17.23
N SER A 448 -5.77 7.82 18.41
CA SER A 448 -6.35 8.77 19.37
C SER A 448 -6.15 10.23 18.97
N ALA A 449 -5.04 10.57 18.30
CA ALA A 449 -4.73 11.93 17.85
C ALA A 449 -5.90 12.67 17.14
N PRO A 450 -6.51 12.14 16.06
CA PRO A 450 -7.62 12.81 15.39
C PRO A 450 -8.89 12.86 16.26
N LEU A 451 -9.10 11.87 17.11
CA LEU A 451 -10.27 11.80 17.98
C LEU A 451 -10.21 12.84 19.09
N LEU A 452 -9.02 13.04 19.68
CA LEU A 452 -8.77 14.10 20.66
C LEU A 452 -8.91 15.47 20.01
N MET A 453 -8.31 15.68 18.83
CA MET A 453 -8.47 16.94 18.08
C MET A 453 -9.94 17.24 17.76
N PHE A 454 -10.72 16.23 17.38
CA PHE A 454 -12.14 16.37 17.12
C PHE A 454 -12.96 16.63 18.39
N HIS A 455 -12.58 16.05 19.52
CA HIS A 455 -13.23 16.29 20.81
C HIS A 455 -13.06 17.74 21.26
N PHE A 456 -11.86 18.31 21.12
CA PHE A 456 -11.54 19.70 21.46
C PHE A 456 -11.84 20.71 20.33
N ARG A 457 -12.65 20.32 19.34
CA ARG A 457 -12.96 21.19 18.19
C ARG A 457 -13.69 22.46 18.63
N LYS A 458 -13.30 23.60 18.07
CA LYS A 458 -13.96 24.89 18.32
C LYS A 458 -14.85 25.28 17.13
N PRO A 459 -16.00 25.94 17.36
CA PRO A 459 -16.85 26.43 16.26
C PRO A 459 -16.10 27.33 15.26
N SER A 460 -15.08 28.06 15.72
CA SER A 460 -14.24 28.93 14.89
C SER A 460 -13.33 28.20 13.89
N TRP A 461 -13.22 26.87 13.97
CA TRP A 461 -12.37 26.10 13.07
C TRP A 461 -12.96 25.93 11.66
N VAL A 462 -14.28 26.11 11.51
CA VAL A 462 -14.94 26.04 10.20
C VAL A 462 -14.49 27.25 9.37
N GLN A 463 -13.78 27.00 8.27
CA GLN A 463 -13.42 28.06 7.35
C GLN A 463 -14.62 28.38 6.44
N LYS A 464 -14.93 29.67 6.26
CA LYS A 464 -15.90 30.10 5.24
C LYS A 464 -15.44 29.54 3.88
N LYS A 465 -16.36 28.90 3.15
CA LYS A 465 -16.11 28.23 1.86
C LYS A 465 -15.23 29.11 0.97
N VAL A 466 -13.99 28.69 0.75
CA VAL A 466 -13.21 29.15 -0.40
C VAL A 466 -13.76 28.37 -1.58
N GLU A 467 -14.41 29.03 -2.52
CA GLU A 467 -14.88 28.40 -3.75
C GLU A 467 -13.69 27.73 -4.44
N GLU A 468 -13.73 26.40 -4.53
CA GLU A 468 -12.77 25.63 -5.31
C GLU A 468 -12.97 26.01 -6.78
N LYS A 469 -12.05 26.82 -7.34
CA LYS A 469 -11.94 27.01 -8.80
C LYS A 469 -11.54 25.67 -9.41
N TYR A 470 -12.52 24.90 -9.86
CA TYR A 470 -12.34 23.65 -10.60
C TYR A 470 -12.06 23.90 -12.08
#